data_AF-A0A718WI02-F1
#
_entry.id   AF-A0A718WI02-F1
#
_cell.length_a   1.000
_cell.length_b   1.000
_cell.length_c   1.000
_cell.angle_alpha   90.00
_cell.angle_beta   90.00
_cell.angle_gamma   90.00
#
_symmetry.space_group_name_H-M   'P 1'
#
loop_
_entity.id
_entity.type
_entity.pdbx_description
1 polymer ?
#
loop_
_entity_poly.entity_id
_entity_poly.type
_entity_poly.pdbx_seq_one_letter_code
_entity_poly.pdbx_strand_id
1 'polypeptide(L)'
;MSVVISGALIDGAGIPMSGCHIILKSRVNTSEVVMRTVADVVTGNCGEYCFKAQTGKYCVYLKQDWRDEYCVGDIAVYDDSKPGTLNDFLTALDEGDLKPDVVKRFEEMVAQAQQSAEAAAKSEQNAKSHADNAAGSAQQTAQDVTATETARDDAERFAENARQDAVATAEDRKATAEDVTSSGANAAAAGQSAQDAAGYARAAEQAKTDIDITLAGTLKTVNHLSEIAAAGQNAQQESRYNLGLKDAATMDVQSSIYDRTEGRVAMPGAFGYGAFFRTIKMFSADKGPSEFLSWVKSNPPGQYAVSQYVATVINPFWKVWYLAE
;
A
#
# COMPACT_ATOMS: atom_id res chain seq x y z
N MET A 1 -50.59 -80.63 -44.88
CA MET A 1 -51.12 -79.67 -45.87
C MET A 1 -51.04 -80.33 -47.25
N SER A 2 -51.96 -80.00 -48.18
CA SER A 2 -51.95 -80.61 -49.52
C SER A 2 -51.85 -79.59 -50.64
N VAL A 3 -51.16 -79.98 -51.70
CA VAL A 3 -50.99 -79.21 -52.94
C VAL A 3 -51.69 -79.93 -54.07
N VAL A 4 -52.37 -79.18 -54.94
CA VAL A 4 -53.06 -79.74 -56.10
C VAL A 4 -52.04 -80.04 -57.20
N ILE A 5 -51.97 -81.30 -57.62
CA ILE A 5 -51.21 -81.75 -58.77
C ILE A 5 -52.21 -82.11 -59.86
N SER A 6 -52.18 -81.36 -60.96
CA SER A 6 -53.16 -81.50 -62.03
C SER A 6 -52.56 -81.14 -63.39
N GLY A 7 -53.01 -81.84 -64.43
CA GLY A 7 -52.55 -81.62 -65.80
C GLY A 7 -53.05 -82.72 -66.74
N ALA A 8 -52.43 -82.82 -67.91
CA ALA A 8 -52.63 -83.92 -68.83
C ALA A 8 -51.34 -84.74 -68.94
N LEU A 9 -51.45 -86.05 -68.76
CA LEU A 9 -50.35 -86.99 -68.90
C LEU A 9 -50.26 -87.41 -70.37
N ILE A 10 -49.15 -87.05 -71.00
CA ILE A 10 -48.87 -87.33 -72.41
C ILE A 10 -47.60 -88.17 -72.53
N ASP A 11 -47.52 -89.01 -73.56
CA ASP A 11 -46.31 -89.77 -73.86
C ASP A 11 -45.25 -88.92 -74.60
N GLY A 12 -44.12 -89.54 -74.93
CA GLY A 12 -43.03 -88.86 -75.66
C GLY A 12 -43.39 -88.42 -77.08
N ALA A 13 -44.51 -88.87 -77.63
CA ALA A 13 -45.06 -88.43 -78.92
C ALA A 13 -46.14 -87.34 -78.76
N GLY A 14 -46.44 -86.92 -77.53
CA GLY A 14 -47.50 -85.97 -77.21
C GLY A 14 -48.91 -86.56 -77.24
N ILE A 15 -49.03 -87.89 -77.25
CA ILE A 15 -50.32 -88.59 -77.26
C ILE A 15 -50.83 -88.71 -75.82
N PRO A 16 -52.11 -88.38 -75.56
CA PRO A 16 -52.69 -88.56 -74.23
C PRO A 16 -52.64 -90.00 -73.73
N MET A 17 -52.09 -90.19 -72.54
CA MET A 17 -52.06 -91.49 -71.86
C MET A 17 -53.37 -91.68 -71.07
N SER A 18 -54.43 -92.11 -71.77
CA SER A 18 -55.73 -92.41 -71.17
C SER A 18 -55.70 -93.68 -70.31
N GLY A 19 -56.40 -93.69 -69.17
CA GLY A 19 -56.52 -94.85 -68.29
C GLY A 19 -55.22 -95.26 -67.58
N CYS A 20 -54.21 -94.39 -67.58
CA CYS A 20 -52.93 -94.61 -66.92
C CYS A 20 -53.05 -94.33 -65.42
N HIS A 21 -52.53 -95.23 -64.60
CA HIS A 21 -52.47 -95.07 -63.15
C HIS A 21 -51.21 -94.27 -62.77
N ILE A 22 -51.40 -93.14 -62.09
CA ILE A 22 -50.37 -92.35 -61.43
C ILE A 22 -50.34 -92.77 -59.96
N ILE A 23 -49.27 -93.45 -59.57
CA ILE A 23 -49.13 -94.10 -58.28
C ILE A 23 -48.05 -93.38 -57.46
N LEU A 24 -48.43 -92.75 -56.34
CA LEU A 24 -47.50 -92.08 -55.44
C LEU A 24 -47.22 -92.96 -54.24
N LYS A 25 -45.96 -93.37 -54.05
CA LYS A 25 -45.53 -94.15 -52.89
C LYS A 25 -44.71 -93.27 -51.95
N SER A 26 -45.21 -93.06 -50.73
CA SER A 26 -44.49 -92.23 -49.76
C SER A 26 -43.15 -92.85 -49.34
N ARG A 27 -42.09 -92.03 -49.40
CA ARG A 27 -40.70 -92.38 -49.03
C ARG A 27 -40.36 -92.01 -47.58
N VAL A 28 -41.17 -91.19 -46.93
CA VAL A 28 -40.91 -90.64 -45.59
C VAL A 28 -42.18 -90.73 -44.74
N ASN A 29 -42.01 -90.84 -43.42
CA ASN A 29 -43.13 -90.61 -42.49
C ASN A 29 -43.28 -89.10 -42.31
N THR A 30 -44.49 -88.57 -42.49
CA THR A 30 -44.87 -87.21 -42.10
C THR A 30 -45.98 -87.27 -41.03
N SER A 31 -46.37 -86.12 -40.48
CA SER A 31 -47.50 -86.05 -39.54
C SER A 31 -48.84 -86.47 -40.18
N GLU A 32 -48.94 -86.42 -41.51
CA GLU A 32 -50.17 -86.71 -42.26
C GLU A 32 -50.09 -87.96 -43.14
N VAL A 33 -48.88 -88.41 -43.53
CA VAL A 33 -48.67 -89.54 -44.44
C VAL A 33 -47.67 -90.53 -43.85
N VAL A 34 -48.10 -91.79 -43.72
CA VAL A 34 -47.23 -92.89 -43.29
C VAL A 34 -46.45 -93.44 -44.49
N MET A 35 -45.18 -93.79 -44.29
CA MET A 35 -44.32 -94.40 -45.31
C MET A 35 -44.98 -95.65 -45.90
N ARG A 36 -44.82 -95.88 -47.21
CA ARG A 36 -45.44 -96.97 -48.00
C ARG A 36 -46.96 -96.89 -48.20
N THR A 37 -47.62 -95.81 -47.78
CA THR A 37 -48.97 -95.53 -48.27
C THR A 37 -48.93 -95.19 -49.75
N VAL A 38 -49.99 -95.59 -50.46
CA VAL A 38 -50.10 -95.50 -51.91
C VAL A 38 -51.33 -94.67 -52.26
N ALA A 39 -51.14 -93.59 -53.02
CA ALA A 39 -52.23 -92.91 -53.71
C ALA A 39 -52.22 -93.38 -55.17
N ASP A 40 -53.36 -93.82 -55.69
CA ASP A 40 -53.52 -94.29 -57.07
C ASP A 40 -54.57 -93.42 -57.75
N VAL A 41 -54.17 -92.72 -58.81
CA VAL A 41 -54.99 -91.77 -59.56
C VAL A 41 -55.00 -92.16 -61.02
N VAL A 42 -56.17 -92.49 -61.56
CA VAL A 42 -56.32 -92.88 -62.96
C VAL A 42 -56.57 -91.66 -63.84
N THR A 43 -55.88 -91.56 -64.96
CA THR A 43 -56.08 -90.49 -65.95
C THR A 43 -57.37 -90.71 -66.75
N GLY A 44 -58.03 -89.61 -67.12
CA GLY A 44 -59.21 -89.64 -67.98
C GLY A 44 -58.89 -89.80 -69.48
N ASN A 45 -59.90 -89.65 -70.34
CA ASN A 45 -59.82 -90.00 -71.76
C ASN A 45 -58.83 -89.15 -72.57
N CYS A 46 -58.53 -87.94 -72.09
CA CYS A 46 -57.55 -87.03 -72.67
C CYS A 46 -56.27 -86.96 -71.81
N GLY A 47 -56.01 -88.00 -71.00
CA GLY A 47 -54.85 -88.08 -70.12
C GLY A 47 -54.96 -87.17 -68.90
N GLU A 48 -56.09 -86.51 -68.67
CA GLU A 48 -56.27 -85.55 -67.59
C GLU A 48 -56.22 -86.22 -66.21
N TYR A 49 -55.55 -85.57 -65.26
CA TYR A 49 -55.51 -85.96 -63.85
C TYR A 49 -55.63 -84.73 -62.95
N CYS A 50 -56.19 -84.93 -61.76
CA CYS A 50 -56.24 -83.91 -60.71
C CYS A 50 -56.35 -84.60 -59.36
N PHE A 51 -55.38 -84.36 -58.47
CA PHE A 51 -55.39 -84.89 -57.12
C PHE A 51 -54.68 -83.95 -56.14
N LYS A 52 -54.93 -84.16 -54.85
CA LYS A 52 -54.26 -83.44 -53.76
C LYS A 52 -53.15 -84.32 -53.20
N ALA A 53 -51.89 -83.91 -53.35
CA ALA A 53 -50.75 -84.56 -52.74
C ALA A 53 -50.46 -83.89 -51.39
N GLN A 54 -50.33 -84.67 -50.31
CA GLN A 54 -49.93 -84.12 -49.01
C GLN A 54 -48.44 -83.76 -49.01
N THR A 55 -48.01 -82.89 -48.10
CA THR A 55 -46.60 -82.58 -47.94
C THR A 55 -45.78 -83.81 -47.55
N GLY A 56 -44.68 -84.03 -48.26
CA GLY A 56 -43.87 -85.24 -48.17
C GLY A 56 -43.05 -85.52 -49.43
N LYS A 57 -42.23 -86.57 -49.37
CA LYS A 57 -41.43 -87.07 -50.51
C LYS A 57 -42.03 -88.36 -51.04
N TYR A 58 -42.25 -88.43 -52.34
CA TYR A 58 -42.91 -89.57 -52.99
C TYR A 58 -42.06 -90.10 -54.13
N CYS A 59 -42.05 -91.41 -54.29
CA CYS A 59 -41.59 -92.06 -55.49
C CYS A 59 -42.80 -92.30 -56.40
N VAL A 60 -42.78 -91.75 -57.61
CA VAL A 60 -43.91 -91.76 -58.54
C VAL A 60 -43.74 -92.92 -59.53
N TYR A 61 -44.80 -93.71 -59.69
CA TYR A 61 -44.88 -94.79 -60.65
C TYR A 61 -46.03 -94.54 -61.63
N LEU A 62 -45.83 -94.96 -62.87
CA LEU A 62 -46.90 -95.01 -63.87
C LEU A 62 -47.22 -96.47 -64.21
N LYS A 63 -48.49 -96.75 -64.49
CA LYS A 63 -48.93 -98.07 -64.94
C LYS A 63 -50.03 -97.93 -66.00
N GLN A 64 -49.79 -98.47 -67.19
CA GLN A 64 -50.74 -98.45 -68.31
C GLN A 64 -51.35 -99.85 -68.52
N ASP A 65 -52.66 -99.96 -68.34
CA ASP A 65 -53.44 -101.19 -68.53
C ASP A 65 -52.84 -102.45 -67.86
N TRP A 66 -52.37 -103.40 -68.68
CA TRP A 66 -51.83 -104.71 -68.33
C TRP A 66 -50.32 -104.71 -68.14
N ARG A 67 -49.65 -103.55 -68.26
CA ARG A 67 -48.21 -103.44 -68.04
C ARG A 67 -47.88 -103.38 -66.55
N ASP A 68 -46.63 -103.72 -66.22
CA ASP A 68 -46.08 -103.54 -64.89
C ASP A 68 -45.91 -102.04 -64.56
N GLU A 69 -46.00 -101.72 -63.27
CA GLU A 69 -45.68 -100.38 -62.78
C GLU A 69 -44.19 -100.05 -63.01
N TYR A 70 -43.89 -98.83 -63.45
CA TYR A 70 -42.51 -98.35 -63.62
C TYR A 70 -42.31 -96.99 -62.96
N CYS A 71 -41.17 -96.82 -62.31
CA CYS A 71 -40.80 -95.57 -61.63
C CYS A 71 -40.49 -94.49 -62.66
N VAL A 72 -41.10 -93.31 -62.51
CA VAL A 72 -40.85 -92.14 -63.37
C VAL A 72 -40.07 -91.02 -62.67
N GLY A 73 -39.81 -91.16 -61.38
CA GLY A 73 -38.97 -90.25 -60.62
C GLY A 73 -39.49 -90.02 -59.20
N ASP A 74 -38.76 -89.19 -58.47
CA ASP A 74 -39.15 -88.74 -57.14
C ASP A 74 -39.71 -87.32 -57.23
N ILE A 75 -40.67 -87.00 -56.36
CA ILE A 75 -41.18 -85.65 -56.18
C ILE A 75 -41.14 -85.27 -54.71
N ALA A 76 -40.94 -83.99 -54.43
CA ALA A 76 -41.07 -83.39 -53.11
C ALA A 76 -42.21 -82.36 -53.11
N VAL A 77 -43.11 -82.47 -52.13
CA VAL A 77 -44.19 -81.52 -51.91
C VAL A 77 -43.94 -80.83 -50.58
N TYR A 78 -43.67 -79.53 -50.63
CA TYR A 78 -43.42 -78.66 -49.47
C TYR A 78 -44.65 -77.81 -49.14
N ASP A 79 -44.69 -77.20 -47.95
CA ASP A 79 -45.83 -76.39 -47.50
C ASP A 79 -46.05 -75.14 -48.37
N ASP A 80 -44.98 -74.62 -48.98
CA ASP A 80 -45.00 -73.47 -49.89
C ASP A 80 -45.02 -73.86 -51.37
N SER A 81 -45.11 -75.18 -51.67
CA SER A 81 -45.18 -75.66 -53.05
C SER A 81 -46.44 -75.16 -53.74
N LYS A 82 -46.28 -74.64 -54.96
CA LYS A 82 -47.39 -74.13 -55.77
C LYS A 82 -48.07 -75.28 -56.53
N PRO A 83 -49.39 -75.23 -56.76
CA PRO A 83 -50.06 -76.16 -57.65
C PRO A 83 -49.42 -76.20 -59.05
N GLY A 84 -49.36 -77.37 -59.65
CA GLY A 84 -48.67 -77.59 -60.93
C GLY A 84 -48.94 -78.96 -61.52
N THR A 85 -48.30 -79.26 -62.65
CA THR A 85 -48.37 -80.58 -63.30
C THR A 85 -47.43 -81.56 -62.62
N LEU A 86 -47.70 -82.87 -62.74
CA LEU A 86 -46.81 -83.92 -62.25
C LEU A 86 -45.37 -83.75 -62.79
N ASN A 87 -45.22 -83.30 -64.04
CA ASN A 87 -43.91 -83.04 -64.62
C ASN A 87 -43.20 -81.83 -63.99
N ASP A 88 -43.93 -80.79 -63.59
CA ASP A 88 -43.36 -79.65 -62.86
C ASP A 88 -42.76 -80.11 -61.52
N PHE A 89 -43.40 -81.06 -60.84
CA PHE A 89 -42.88 -81.65 -59.61
C PHE A 89 -41.74 -82.66 -59.85
N LEU A 90 -41.76 -83.42 -60.95
CA LEU A 90 -40.68 -84.36 -61.32
C LEU A 90 -39.40 -83.65 -61.82
N THR A 91 -39.52 -82.41 -62.26
CA THR A 91 -38.40 -81.58 -62.73
C THR A 91 -37.97 -80.52 -61.70
N ALA A 92 -38.71 -80.39 -60.59
CA ALA A 92 -38.37 -79.49 -59.50
C ALA A 92 -37.09 -79.98 -58.78
N LEU A 93 -36.20 -79.04 -58.47
CA LEU A 93 -35.02 -79.29 -57.65
C LEU A 93 -35.44 -79.54 -56.20
N ASP A 94 -34.97 -80.63 -55.60
CA ASP A 94 -35.09 -80.95 -54.17
C ASP A 94 -33.94 -80.26 -53.39
N GLU A 95 -34.14 -80.01 -52.09
CA GLU A 95 -33.09 -79.56 -51.16
C GLU A 95 -31.85 -80.47 -51.20
N GLY A 96 -32.04 -81.77 -51.50
CA GLY A 96 -30.96 -82.74 -51.68
C GLY A 96 -30.18 -82.60 -52.99
N ASP A 97 -30.72 -81.89 -53.99
CA ASP A 97 -30.06 -81.64 -55.27
C ASP A 97 -29.06 -80.47 -55.20
N LEU A 98 -29.13 -79.67 -54.13
CA LEU A 98 -28.16 -78.61 -53.86
C LEU A 98 -26.83 -79.23 -53.44
N LYS A 99 -25.81 -79.04 -54.28
CA LYS A 99 -24.44 -79.48 -53.96
C LYS A 99 -23.97 -78.80 -52.67
N PRO A 100 -23.35 -79.52 -51.72
CA PRO A 100 -22.85 -78.94 -50.46
C PRO A 100 -21.94 -77.72 -50.64
N ASP A 101 -21.16 -77.67 -51.73
CA ASP A 101 -20.29 -76.54 -52.05
C ASP A 101 -21.06 -75.24 -52.32
N VAL A 102 -22.27 -75.31 -52.90
CA VAL A 102 -23.09 -74.13 -53.20
C VAL A 102 -23.67 -73.56 -51.90
N VAL A 103 -24.17 -74.43 -51.02
CA VAL A 103 -24.68 -74.04 -49.70
C VAL A 103 -23.56 -73.40 -48.87
N LYS A 104 -22.38 -74.02 -48.83
CA LYS A 104 -21.23 -73.49 -48.10
C LYS A 104 -20.81 -72.09 -48.59
N ARG A 105 -20.76 -71.86 -49.91
CA ARG A 105 -20.43 -70.53 -50.47
C ARG A 105 -21.49 -69.48 -50.13
N PHE A 106 -22.76 -69.88 -50.03
CA PHE A 106 -23.82 -68.99 -49.61
C PHE A 106 -23.69 -68.60 -48.13
N GLU A 107 -23.42 -69.58 -47.25
CA GLU A 107 -23.16 -69.33 -45.83
C GLU A 107 -21.95 -68.41 -45.62
N GLU A 108 -20.84 -68.65 -46.33
CA GLU A 108 -19.64 -67.80 -46.29
C GLU A 108 -19.95 -66.36 -46.76
N MET A 109 -20.77 -66.20 -47.80
CA MET A 109 -21.20 -64.88 -48.27
C MET A 109 -22.06 -64.14 -47.24
N VAL A 110 -22.99 -64.84 -46.59
CA VAL A 110 -23.82 -64.26 -45.51
C VAL A 110 -22.95 -63.85 -44.34
N ALA A 111 -22.00 -64.69 -43.93
CA ALA A 111 -21.05 -64.37 -42.86
C ALA A 111 -20.19 -63.14 -43.20
N GLN A 112 -19.69 -63.05 -44.44
CA GLN A 112 -18.92 -61.89 -44.91
C GLN A 112 -19.77 -60.61 -44.96
N ALA A 113 -21.04 -60.70 -45.38
CA ALA A 113 -21.96 -59.58 -45.39
C ALA A 113 -22.22 -59.07 -43.96
N GLN A 114 -22.46 -59.98 -43.02
CA GLN A 114 -22.65 -59.65 -41.61
C GLN A 114 -21.40 -58.97 -41.02
N GLN A 115 -20.22 -59.54 -41.25
CA GLN A 115 -18.95 -58.95 -40.80
C GLN A 115 -18.73 -57.56 -41.40
N SER A 116 -19.06 -57.37 -42.68
CA SER A 116 -18.95 -56.06 -43.35
C SER A 116 -19.90 -55.03 -42.74
N ALA A 117 -21.13 -55.43 -42.40
CA ALA A 117 -22.09 -54.57 -41.72
C ALA A 117 -21.64 -54.16 -40.31
N GLU A 118 -21.08 -55.10 -39.54
CA GLU A 118 -20.52 -54.81 -38.21
C GLU A 118 -19.31 -53.88 -38.28
N ALA A 119 -18.42 -54.08 -39.26
CA ALA A 119 -17.29 -53.20 -39.50
C ALA A 119 -17.75 -51.79 -39.90
N ALA A 120 -18.79 -51.68 -40.72
CA ALA A 120 -19.38 -50.39 -41.10
C ALA A 120 -20.00 -49.67 -39.89
N ALA A 121 -20.76 -50.37 -39.04
CA ALA A 121 -21.33 -49.82 -37.82
C ALA A 121 -20.24 -49.32 -36.85
N LYS A 122 -19.15 -50.08 -36.70
CA LYS A 122 -18.01 -49.65 -35.88
C LYS A 122 -17.29 -48.43 -36.49
N SER A 123 -17.19 -48.38 -37.81
CA SER A 123 -16.61 -47.24 -38.52
C SER A 123 -17.43 -45.97 -38.32
N GLU A 124 -18.76 -46.08 -38.38
CA GLU A 124 -19.70 -44.98 -38.09
C GLU A 124 -19.52 -44.47 -36.64
N GLN A 125 -19.46 -45.38 -35.67
CA GLN A 125 -19.23 -45.00 -34.26
C GLN A 125 -17.88 -44.29 -34.07
N ASN A 126 -16.82 -44.77 -34.71
CA ASN A 126 -15.52 -44.12 -34.67
C ASN A 126 -15.56 -42.73 -35.30
N ALA A 127 -16.23 -42.58 -36.45
CA ALA A 127 -16.41 -41.29 -37.11
C ALA A 127 -17.14 -40.28 -36.21
N LYS A 128 -18.19 -40.73 -35.50
CA LYS A 128 -18.89 -39.91 -34.51
C LYS A 128 -17.96 -39.47 -33.37
N SER A 129 -17.20 -40.39 -32.78
CA SER A 129 -16.22 -40.06 -31.73
C SER A 129 -15.16 -39.06 -32.22
N HIS A 130 -14.69 -39.19 -33.47
CA HIS A 130 -13.77 -38.23 -34.06
C HIS A 130 -14.39 -36.85 -34.25
N ALA A 131 -15.66 -36.78 -34.68
CA ALA A 131 -16.39 -35.52 -34.80
C ALA A 131 -16.59 -34.84 -33.43
N ASP A 132 -16.97 -35.61 -32.40
CA ASP A 132 -17.13 -35.11 -31.03
C ASP A 132 -15.81 -34.59 -30.47
N ASN A 133 -14.71 -35.33 -30.69
CA ASN A 133 -13.37 -34.89 -30.29
C ASN A 133 -12.95 -33.61 -31.03
N ALA A 134 -13.20 -33.50 -32.33
CA ALA A 134 -12.90 -32.30 -33.10
C ALA A 134 -13.71 -31.10 -32.61
N ALA A 135 -14.99 -31.29 -32.28
CA ALA A 135 -15.83 -30.26 -31.68
C ALA A 135 -15.31 -29.82 -30.31
N GLY A 136 -14.89 -30.77 -29.46
CA GLY A 136 -14.25 -30.49 -28.18
C GLY A 136 -12.94 -29.71 -28.32
N SER A 137 -12.07 -30.10 -29.27
CA SER A 137 -10.85 -29.35 -29.56
C SER A 137 -11.13 -27.93 -30.05
N ALA A 138 -12.13 -27.73 -30.93
CA ALA A 138 -12.52 -26.41 -31.39
C ALA A 138 -13.05 -25.53 -30.24
N GLN A 139 -13.84 -26.09 -29.33
CA GLN A 139 -14.32 -25.40 -28.14
C GLN A 139 -13.16 -24.99 -27.22
N GLN A 140 -12.18 -25.88 -26.99
CA GLN A 140 -10.99 -25.56 -26.22
C GLN A 140 -10.21 -24.42 -26.85
N THR A 141 -9.99 -24.45 -28.18
CA THR A 141 -9.32 -23.35 -28.90
C THR A 141 -10.07 -22.03 -28.73
N ALA A 142 -11.41 -22.01 -28.76
CA ALA A 142 -12.18 -20.80 -28.52
C ALA A 142 -12.00 -20.25 -27.09
N GLN A 143 -11.92 -21.13 -26.09
CA GLN A 143 -11.61 -20.75 -24.71
C GLN A 143 -10.21 -20.19 -24.58
N ASP A 144 -9.22 -20.81 -25.21
CA ASP A 144 -7.82 -20.37 -25.19
C ASP A 144 -7.66 -18.98 -25.86
N VAL A 145 -8.39 -18.73 -26.95
CA VAL A 145 -8.45 -17.40 -27.59
C VAL A 145 -9.01 -16.36 -26.63
N THR A 146 -10.13 -16.66 -25.97
CA THR A 146 -10.75 -15.74 -24.98
C THR A 146 -9.80 -15.45 -23.81
N ALA A 147 -9.10 -16.48 -23.31
CA ALA A 147 -8.10 -16.33 -22.26
C ALA A 147 -6.92 -15.46 -22.71
N THR A 148 -6.49 -15.62 -23.97
CA THR A 148 -5.41 -14.81 -24.57
C THR A 148 -5.82 -13.35 -24.72
N GLU A 149 -7.05 -13.07 -25.14
CA GLU A 149 -7.61 -11.71 -25.21
C GLU A 149 -7.64 -11.06 -23.83
N THR A 150 -8.12 -11.77 -22.81
CA THR A 150 -8.14 -11.27 -21.42
C THR A 150 -6.72 -10.96 -20.91
N ALA A 151 -5.77 -11.86 -21.17
CA ALA A 151 -4.38 -11.66 -20.77
C ALA A 151 -3.74 -10.45 -21.46
N ARG A 152 -4.11 -10.20 -22.72
CA ARG A 152 -3.69 -9.01 -23.46
C ARG A 152 -4.27 -7.73 -22.83
N ASP A 153 -5.55 -7.71 -22.52
CA ASP A 153 -6.21 -6.55 -21.89
C ASP A 153 -5.60 -6.24 -20.51
N ASP A 154 -5.31 -7.26 -19.71
CA ASP A 154 -4.62 -7.11 -18.43
C ASP A 154 -3.20 -6.55 -18.63
N ALA A 155 -2.46 -7.01 -19.63
CA ALA A 155 -1.13 -6.49 -19.94
C ALA A 155 -1.19 -5.01 -20.39
N GLU A 156 -2.18 -4.63 -21.20
CA GLU A 156 -2.40 -3.24 -21.60
C GLU A 156 -2.72 -2.36 -20.37
N ARG A 157 -3.58 -2.84 -19.45
CA ARG A 157 -3.88 -2.15 -18.18
C ARG A 157 -2.65 -1.99 -17.31
N PHE A 158 -1.83 -3.03 -17.15
CA PHE A 158 -0.60 -2.94 -16.36
C PHE A 158 0.42 -1.98 -16.98
N ALA A 159 0.54 -1.96 -18.31
CA ALA A 159 1.40 -1.01 -19.01
C ALA A 159 0.93 0.44 -18.82
N GLU A 160 -0.38 0.68 -18.78
CA GLU A 160 -0.94 2.01 -18.50
C GLU A 160 -0.69 2.42 -17.05
N ASN A 161 -0.94 1.55 -16.08
CA ASN A 161 -0.64 1.84 -14.67
C ASN A 161 0.84 2.17 -14.47
N ALA A 162 1.75 1.41 -15.09
CA ALA A 162 3.18 1.69 -15.03
C ALA A 162 3.55 3.06 -15.63
N ARG A 163 2.84 3.51 -16.68
CA ARG A 163 3.01 4.87 -17.22
C ARG A 163 2.53 5.93 -16.24
N GLN A 164 1.38 5.73 -15.61
CA GLN A 164 0.83 6.65 -14.62
C GLN A 164 1.76 6.78 -13.41
N ASP A 165 2.26 5.65 -12.88
CA ASP A 165 3.23 5.63 -11.78
C ASP A 165 4.53 6.35 -12.14
N ALA A 166 5.02 6.17 -13.38
CA ALA A 166 6.20 6.87 -13.87
C ALA A 166 5.99 8.39 -13.95
N VAL A 167 4.80 8.84 -14.37
CA VAL A 167 4.43 10.26 -14.40
C VAL A 167 4.36 10.81 -12.98
N ALA A 168 3.64 10.16 -12.07
CA ALA A 168 3.54 10.57 -10.67
C ALA A 168 4.92 10.67 -10.01
N THR A 169 5.78 9.68 -10.22
CA THR A 169 7.16 9.69 -9.72
C THR A 169 7.99 10.85 -10.29
N ALA A 170 7.77 11.22 -11.56
CA ALA A 170 8.45 12.35 -12.17
C ALA A 170 7.98 13.69 -11.57
N GLU A 171 6.69 13.84 -11.30
CA GLU A 171 6.12 15.00 -10.62
C GLU A 171 6.64 15.15 -9.19
N ASP A 172 6.65 14.06 -8.41
CA ASP A 172 7.22 14.04 -7.06
C ASP A 172 8.71 14.42 -7.04
N ARG A 173 9.48 13.95 -8.03
CA ARG A 173 10.89 14.34 -8.18
C ARG A 173 11.05 15.83 -8.48
N LYS A 174 10.15 16.41 -9.28
CA LYS A 174 10.16 17.85 -9.56
C LYS A 174 9.85 18.65 -8.29
N ALA A 175 8.82 18.27 -7.54
CA ALA A 175 8.51 18.90 -6.25
C ALA A 175 9.68 18.81 -5.27
N THR A 176 10.32 17.63 -5.17
CA THR A 176 11.51 17.43 -4.34
C THR A 176 12.66 18.36 -4.76
N ALA A 177 12.88 18.56 -6.05
CA ALA A 177 13.93 19.47 -6.54
C ALA A 177 13.63 20.95 -6.20
N GLU A 178 12.35 21.35 -6.24
CA GLU A 178 11.90 22.68 -5.82
C GLU A 178 12.10 22.89 -4.31
N ASP A 179 11.80 21.89 -3.49
CA ASP A 179 12.04 21.91 -2.04
C ASP A 179 13.52 22.02 -1.70
N VAL A 180 14.39 21.26 -2.38
CA VAL A 180 15.84 21.34 -2.21
C VAL A 180 16.36 22.74 -2.57
N THR A 181 15.85 23.31 -3.66
CA THR A 181 16.21 24.68 -4.08
C THR A 181 15.81 25.71 -3.01
N SER A 182 14.59 25.60 -2.48
CA SER A 182 14.06 26.48 -1.42
C SER A 182 14.85 26.33 -0.12
N SER A 183 15.19 25.10 0.26
CA SER A 183 16.04 24.82 1.42
C SER A 183 17.43 25.44 1.28
N GLY A 184 18.04 25.35 0.08
CA GLY A 184 19.31 26.01 -0.22
C GLY A 184 19.24 27.53 -0.07
N ALA A 185 18.17 28.17 -0.57
CA ALA A 185 17.94 29.60 -0.40
C ALA A 185 17.79 30.00 1.08
N ASN A 186 17.04 29.22 1.86
CA ASN A 186 16.88 29.43 3.29
C ASN A 186 18.20 29.30 4.06
N ALA A 187 19.03 28.29 3.72
CA ALA A 187 20.35 28.12 4.31
C ALA A 187 21.28 29.32 3.99
N ALA A 188 21.25 29.83 2.76
CA ALA A 188 22.01 31.02 2.37
C ALA A 188 21.53 32.27 3.14
N ALA A 189 20.23 32.48 3.27
CA ALA A 189 19.65 33.58 4.04
C ALA A 189 20.03 33.51 5.53
N ALA A 190 20.00 32.31 6.12
CA ALA A 190 20.46 32.08 7.49
C ALA A 190 21.96 32.37 7.65
N GLY A 191 22.79 31.98 6.67
CA GLY A 191 24.21 32.30 6.63
C GLY A 191 24.46 33.81 6.59
N GLN A 192 23.74 34.55 5.76
CA GLN A 192 23.82 36.01 5.71
C GLN A 192 23.41 36.65 7.04
N SER A 193 22.30 36.17 7.62
CA SER A 193 21.80 36.67 8.91
C SER A 193 22.83 36.46 10.03
N ALA A 194 23.55 35.34 10.03
CA ALA A 194 24.63 35.08 10.97
C ALA A 194 25.84 36.01 10.74
N GLN A 195 26.18 36.32 9.49
CA GLN A 195 27.24 37.29 9.16
C GLN A 195 26.86 38.70 9.62
N ASP A 196 25.63 39.12 9.37
CA ASP A 196 25.10 40.41 9.80
C ASP A 196 25.12 40.51 11.33
N ALA A 197 24.67 39.48 12.04
CA ALA A 197 24.75 39.39 13.51
C ALA A 197 26.19 39.50 14.02
N ALA A 198 27.15 38.82 13.38
CA ALA A 198 28.57 38.95 13.71
C ALA A 198 29.11 40.36 13.41
N GLY A 199 28.62 41.02 12.36
CA GLY A 199 28.91 42.42 12.05
C GLY A 199 28.44 43.36 13.15
N TYR A 200 27.17 43.22 13.58
CA TYR A 200 26.61 44.01 14.69
C TYR A 200 27.37 43.78 16.01
N ALA A 201 27.77 42.54 16.30
CA ALA A 201 28.56 42.25 17.51
C ALA A 201 29.91 42.98 17.50
N ARG A 202 30.64 42.96 16.37
CA ARG A 202 31.92 43.70 16.22
C ARG A 202 31.70 45.21 16.31
N ALA A 203 30.65 45.74 15.70
CA ALA A 203 30.32 47.15 15.79
C ALA A 203 30.02 47.58 17.24
N ALA A 204 29.30 46.74 18.00
CA ALA A 204 29.03 46.99 19.40
C ALA A 204 30.31 46.93 20.26
N GLU A 205 31.22 45.99 19.98
CA GLU A 205 32.52 45.89 20.67
C GLU A 205 33.42 47.09 20.36
N GLN A 206 33.44 47.55 19.12
CA GLN A 206 34.12 48.78 18.73
C GLN A 206 33.51 49.99 19.44
N ALA A 207 32.18 50.14 19.43
CA ALA A 207 31.50 51.24 20.12
C ALA A 207 31.81 51.25 21.61
N LYS A 208 31.85 50.08 22.27
CA LYS A 208 32.29 49.97 23.67
C LYS A 208 33.73 50.47 23.83
N THR A 209 34.65 50.03 22.97
CA THR A 209 36.06 50.45 23.01
C THR A 209 36.20 51.96 22.80
N ASP A 210 35.46 52.54 21.86
CA ASP A 210 35.45 53.97 21.58
C ASP A 210 34.89 54.77 22.77
N ILE A 211 33.84 54.26 23.42
CA ILE A 211 33.32 54.82 24.68
C ILE A 211 34.38 54.75 25.77
N ASP A 212 35.04 53.61 25.97
CA ASP A 212 36.08 53.45 26.99
C ASP A 212 37.25 54.42 26.76
N ILE A 213 37.70 54.59 25.51
CA ILE A 213 38.75 55.56 25.13
C ILE A 213 38.27 56.99 25.37
N THR A 214 37.06 57.33 24.91
CA THR A 214 36.49 58.68 25.07
C THR A 214 36.30 59.01 26.54
N LEU A 215 35.83 58.05 27.33
CA LEU A 215 35.66 58.19 28.76
C LEU A 215 37.02 58.35 29.43
N ALA A 216 38.04 57.55 29.10
CA ALA A 216 39.39 57.73 29.64
C ALA A 216 40.02 59.09 29.26
N GLY A 217 39.80 59.58 28.04
CA GLY A 217 40.31 60.87 27.57
C GLY A 217 39.59 62.08 28.17
N THR A 218 38.25 62.01 28.25
CA THR A 218 37.41 63.04 28.88
C THR A 218 37.62 63.03 30.40
N LEU A 219 37.74 61.84 30.98
CA LEU A 219 38.18 61.62 32.35
C LEU A 219 39.71 61.60 32.48
N LYS A 220 40.41 62.61 31.95
CA LYS A 220 41.73 63.05 32.47
C LYS A 220 41.80 63.14 34.02
N THR A 221 40.65 63.01 34.68
CA THR A 221 40.33 62.57 36.04
C THR A 221 41.00 61.27 36.57
N VAL A 222 42.26 60.98 36.25
CA VAL A 222 43.18 60.44 37.27
C VAL A 222 44.03 61.58 37.87
N ASN A 223 43.81 62.83 37.44
CA ASN A 223 44.37 63.99 38.10
C ASN A 223 43.64 64.26 39.43
N HIS A 224 44.30 63.89 40.52
CA HIS A 224 43.95 64.20 41.90
C HIS A 224 44.04 65.71 42.20
N LEU A 225 43.26 66.56 41.51
CA LEU A 225 43.33 68.03 41.59
C LEU A 225 44.70 68.62 41.21
N SER A 226 45.62 67.81 40.70
CA SER A 226 47.00 68.19 40.36
C SER A 226 47.08 69.23 39.24
N GLU A 227 46.07 69.30 38.36
CA GLU A 227 45.95 70.37 37.36
C GLU A 227 45.68 71.75 37.98
N ILE A 228 44.84 71.83 39.02
CA ILE A 228 44.60 73.08 39.76
C ILE A 228 45.87 73.47 40.54
N ALA A 229 46.60 72.48 41.08
CA ALA A 229 47.89 72.71 41.71
C ALA A 229 48.94 73.25 40.71
N ALA A 230 49.01 72.69 39.50
CA ALA A 230 49.97 73.07 38.46
C ALA A 230 49.60 74.37 37.70
N ALA A 231 48.31 74.72 37.60
CA ALA A 231 47.82 75.92 36.90
C ALA A 231 48.13 77.24 37.64
N GLY A 232 48.71 77.16 38.85
CA GLY A 232 49.19 78.32 39.59
C GLY A 232 48.13 79.01 40.45
N GLN A 233 48.57 80.06 41.16
CA GLN A 233 47.81 80.67 42.26
C GLN A 233 46.43 81.20 41.85
N ASN A 234 46.28 81.73 40.62
CA ASN A 234 45.00 82.26 40.15
C ASN A 234 43.93 81.16 40.00
N ALA A 235 44.29 80.02 39.44
CA ALA A 235 43.37 78.90 39.28
C ALA A 235 42.92 78.33 40.64
N GLN A 236 43.84 78.28 41.61
CA GLN A 236 43.53 77.88 42.98
C GLN A 236 42.60 78.87 43.68
N GLN A 237 42.80 80.18 43.45
CA GLN A 237 41.95 81.23 44.00
C GLN A 237 40.53 81.17 43.42
N GLU A 238 40.38 81.05 42.10
CA GLU A 238 39.09 80.89 41.44
C GLU A 238 38.35 79.63 41.93
N SER A 239 39.07 78.52 42.10
CA SER A 239 38.50 77.29 42.66
C SER A 239 37.95 77.51 44.08
N ARG A 240 38.72 78.19 44.95
CA ARG A 240 38.24 78.56 46.30
C ARG A 240 37.02 79.46 46.27
N TYR A 241 37.01 80.49 45.40
CA TYR A 241 35.85 81.37 45.25
C TYR A 241 34.60 80.62 44.81
N ASN A 242 34.71 79.72 43.84
CA ASN A 242 33.59 78.91 43.37
C ASN A 242 33.06 77.94 44.43
N LEU A 243 33.91 77.48 45.34
CA LEU A 243 33.51 76.70 46.52
C LEU A 243 32.98 77.57 47.68
N GLY A 244 32.93 78.89 47.52
CA GLY A 244 32.49 79.84 48.55
C GLY A 244 33.48 80.02 49.70
N LEU A 245 34.72 79.55 49.54
CA LEU A 245 35.79 79.70 50.52
C LEU A 245 36.34 81.13 50.44
N LYS A 246 36.38 81.82 51.59
CA LYS A 246 36.87 83.20 51.71
C LYS A 246 38.26 83.21 52.37
N ASP A 247 38.82 84.40 52.57
CA ASP A 247 40.22 84.62 53.01
C ASP A 247 40.64 83.79 54.24
N ALA A 248 39.73 83.51 55.17
CA ALA A 248 40.01 82.67 56.33
C ALA A 248 40.46 81.24 55.97
N ALA A 249 40.03 80.70 54.82
CA ALA A 249 40.38 79.35 54.37
C ALA A 249 41.83 79.23 53.84
N THR A 250 42.51 80.35 53.60
CA THR A 250 43.92 80.39 53.19
C THR A 250 44.87 80.77 54.31
N MET A 251 44.34 81.06 55.50
CA MET A 251 45.10 81.49 56.65
C MET A 251 45.38 80.34 57.61
N ASP A 252 46.58 80.31 58.16
CA ASP A 252 46.90 79.41 59.26
C ASP A 252 46.12 79.80 60.52
N VAL A 253 45.70 78.80 61.29
CA VAL A 253 45.11 79.02 62.62
C VAL A 253 46.22 79.39 63.60
N GLN A 254 45.91 80.30 64.53
CA GLN A 254 46.78 80.61 65.67
C GLN A 254 47.29 79.33 66.35
N SER A 255 48.59 79.28 66.58
CA SER A 255 49.25 78.15 67.25
C SER A 255 48.99 78.08 68.76
N SER A 256 48.70 79.24 69.38
CA SER A 256 48.28 79.37 70.77
C SER A 256 47.54 80.68 71.00
N ILE A 257 46.98 80.87 72.20
CA ILE A 257 46.15 82.05 72.55
C ILE A 257 46.92 83.38 72.59
N TYR A 258 48.25 83.29 72.63
CA TYR A 258 49.17 84.43 72.62
C TYR A 258 49.78 84.67 71.23
N ASP A 259 49.46 83.84 70.22
CA ASP A 259 49.94 84.02 68.86
C ASP A 259 49.31 85.29 68.27
N ARG A 260 50.13 86.33 68.15
CA ARG A 260 49.75 87.62 67.55
C ARG A 260 50.36 87.81 66.17
N THR A 261 50.82 86.72 65.53
CA THR A 261 51.34 86.77 64.16
C THR A 261 50.24 87.29 63.23
N GLU A 262 50.52 88.40 62.57
CA GLU A 262 49.59 89.03 61.65
C GLU A 262 49.24 88.06 60.49
N GLY A 263 47.96 88.03 60.10
CA GLY A 263 47.48 87.17 59.02
C GLY A 263 47.08 85.75 59.43
N ARG A 264 46.95 85.44 60.73
CA ARG A 264 46.41 84.16 61.22
C ARG A 264 44.98 84.29 61.73
N VAL A 265 44.17 83.24 61.54
CA VAL A 265 42.80 83.20 62.08
C VAL A 265 42.80 82.83 63.55
N ALA A 266 41.93 83.48 64.32
CA ALA A 266 41.84 83.26 65.77
C ALA A 266 41.46 81.81 66.09
N MET A 267 42.12 81.20 67.07
CA MET A 267 41.79 79.85 67.51
C MET A 267 40.39 79.85 68.15
N PRO A 268 39.40 79.13 67.60
CA PRO A 268 38.05 79.10 68.17
C PRO A 268 37.99 78.19 69.40
N GLY A 269 37.15 78.53 70.38
CA GLY A 269 36.82 77.65 71.51
C GLY A 269 37.34 78.12 72.88
N ALA A 270 37.39 77.20 73.85
CA ALA A 270 37.48 77.46 75.30
C ALA A 270 38.64 78.36 75.77
N PHE A 271 39.67 78.55 74.95
CA PHE A 271 40.83 79.37 75.26
C PHE A 271 40.99 80.59 74.31
N GLY A 272 40.13 80.73 73.29
CA GLY A 272 40.18 81.82 72.32
C GLY A 272 38.90 82.68 72.29
N TYR A 273 38.52 83.17 71.11
CA TYR A 273 37.32 84.01 70.95
C TYR A 273 36.04 83.22 71.29
N GLY A 274 35.21 83.76 72.20
CA GLY A 274 33.97 83.14 72.68
C GLY A 274 34.05 82.49 74.07
N ALA A 275 35.16 82.64 74.81
CA ALA A 275 35.31 82.10 76.17
C ALA A 275 34.38 82.77 77.21
N PHE A 276 33.81 81.96 78.12
CA PHE A 276 32.89 82.40 79.19
C PHE A 276 33.63 82.48 80.55
N PHE A 277 33.68 83.67 81.17
CA PHE A 277 34.37 83.85 82.47
C PHE A 277 33.53 83.28 83.61
N ARG A 278 34.01 82.19 84.24
CA ARG A 278 33.31 81.49 85.33
C ARG A 278 33.39 82.18 86.70
N THR A 279 34.33 83.12 86.90
CA THR A 279 34.60 83.70 88.22
C THR A 279 34.84 85.20 88.10
N ILE A 280 34.14 86.00 88.91
CA ILE A 280 34.25 87.46 88.93
C ILE A 280 34.93 87.88 90.24
N LYS A 281 35.99 88.68 90.17
CA LYS A 281 36.66 89.20 91.35
C LYS A 281 36.01 90.51 91.81
N MET A 282 35.56 90.53 93.06
CA MET A 282 34.85 91.66 93.67
C MET A 282 35.79 92.51 94.54
N PHE A 283 35.63 93.83 94.49
CA PHE A 283 36.35 94.81 95.30
C PHE A 283 35.40 95.65 96.16
N SER A 284 35.86 96.11 97.31
CA SER A 284 35.07 96.89 98.28
C SER A 284 34.76 98.29 97.75
N ALA A 285 33.61 98.90 98.10
CA ALA A 285 33.28 100.26 97.63
C ALA A 285 34.20 101.35 98.18
N ASP A 286 34.49 101.29 99.47
CA ASP A 286 35.24 102.29 100.24
C ASP A 286 36.76 102.19 100.03
N LYS A 287 37.28 100.97 99.81
CA LYS A 287 38.72 100.69 99.60
C LYS A 287 39.05 100.13 98.21
N GLY A 288 38.09 100.11 97.30
CA GLY A 288 38.19 99.41 96.01
C GLY A 288 39.42 99.76 95.16
N PRO A 289 39.79 101.04 95.00
CA PRO A 289 40.97 101.40 94.20
C PRO A 289 42.28 100.80 94.73
N SER A 290 42.48 100.76 96.05
CA SER A 290 43.71 100.20 96.64
C SER A 290 43.72 98.68 96.64
N GLU A 291 42.56 98.04 96.87
CA GLU A 291 42.42 96.58 96.74
C GLU A 291 42.64 96.11 95.29
N PHE A 292 42.07 96.83 94.32
CA PHE A 292 42.28 96.55 92.90
C PHE A 292 43.74 96.68 92.52
N LEU A 293 44.43 97.75 92.94
CA LEU A 293 45.84 97.96 92.61
C LEU A 293 46.75 96.87 93.21
N SER A 294 46.48 96.43 94.45
CA SER A 294 47.22 95.31 95.05
C SER A 294 46.95 93.99 94.32
N TRP A 295 45.68 93.73 93.95
CA TRP A 295 45.32 92.52 93.23
C TRP A 295 45.96 92.47 91.84
N VAL A 296 45.93 93.57 91.09
CA VAL A 296 46.58 93.72 89.78
C VAL A 296 48.06 93.32 89.83
N LYS A 297 48.79 93.76 90.87
CA LYS A 297 50.25 93.50 90.99
C LYS A 297 50.60 92.04 91.27
N SER A 298 49.65 91.25 91.76
CA SER A 298 49.89 89.85 92.17
C SER A 298 49.24 88.83 91.24
N ASN A 299 48.58 89.27 90.16
CA ASN A 299 47.96 88.37 89.19
C ASN A 299 48.65 88.50 87.82
N PRO A 300 48.87 87.39 87.11
CA PRO A 300 49.54 87.41 85.81
C PRO A 300 48.70 88.16 84.76
N PRO A 301 49.33 88.68 83.68
CA PRO A 301 48.63 89.34 82.59
C PRO A 301 47.53 88.46 82.00
N GLY A 302 46.33 89.02 81.84
CA GLY A 302 45.18 88.24 81.41
C GLY A 302 43.87 89.03 81.39
N GLN A 303 42.84 88.38 80.84
CA GLN A 303 41.48 88.89 80.86
C GLN A 303 40.77 88.40 82.12
N TYR A 304 40.33 89.35 82.94
CA TYR A 304 39.62 89.04 84.16
C TYR A 304 38.31 89.83 84.23
N ALA A 305 37.27 89.16 84.72
CA ALA A 305 36.01 89.82 85.07
C ALA A 305 36.12 90.37 86.49
N VAL A 306 35.97 91.69 86.65
CA VAL A 306 36.07 92.37 87.94
C VAL A 306 34.86 93.29 88.18
N SER A 307 34.46 93.47 89.44
CA SER A 307 33.31 94.32 89.83
C SER A 307 33.44 94.86 91.27
N GLN A 308 32.57 95.78 91.70
CA GLN A 308 32.60 96.46 93.01
C GLN A 308 31.25 96.42 93.75
N TYR A 309 31.21 96.33 95.09
CA TYR A 309 29.98 96.16 95.88
C TYR A 309 29.70 97.30 96.89
N VAL A 310 28.46 97.86 96.91
CA VAL A 310 27.98 98.92 97.86
C VAL A 310 26.78 98.41 98.68
N ALA A 311 26.80 98.61 100.00
CA ALA A 311 25.77 98.10 100.91
C ALA A 311 24.37 98.61 100.54
N THR A 312 23.46 97.67 100.32
CA THR A 312 22.02 97.76 99.96
C THR A 312 21.56 97.84 98.50
N VAL A 313 22.42 98.03 97.48
CA VAL A 313 22.10 97.66 96.07
C VAL A 313 23.39 97.37 95.31
N ILE A 314 23.51 96.19 94.67
CA ILE A 314 24.59 95.89 93.71
C ILE A 314 24.39 96.83 92.52
N ASN A 315 25.26 97.82 92.37
CA ASN A 315 25.29 98.67 91.19
C ASN A 315 26.28 98.05 90.18
N PRO A 316 25.81 97.38 89.11
CA PRO A 316 26.69 96.57 88.27
C PRO A 316 27.44 97.45 87.28
N PHE A 317 28.65 97.88 87.65
CA PHE A 317 29.67 98.33 86.71
C PHE A 317 30.47 97.12 86.22
N TRP A 318 30.05 96.51 85.11
CA TRP A 318 30.84 95.47 84.44
C TRP A 318 31.93 96.13 83.59
N LYS A 319 33.20 96.05 84.02
CA LYS A 319 34.34 96.31 83.14
C LYS A 319 35.24 95.09 83.12
N VAL A 320 35.39 94.50 81.94
CA VAL A 320 36.48 93.54 81.67
C VAL A 320 37.75 94.37 81.60
N TRP A 321 38.68 94.08 82.50
CA TRP A 321 39.99 94.74 82.48
C TRP A 321 41.01 93.79 81.88
N TYR A 322 41.78 94.34 80.94
CA TYR A 322 42.99 93.71 80.47
C TYR A 322 44.15 94.24 81.29
N LEU A 323 44.86 93.33 81.93
CA LEU A 323 46.21 93.60 82.41
C LEU A 323 47.16 93.23 81.29
N ALA A 324 47.67 94.24 80.61
CA ALA A 324 48.81 94.11 79.72
C ALA A 324 50.08 94.48 80.50
N GLU A 325 51.19 93.80 80.20
CA GLU A 325 52.52 94.36 80.45
C GLU A 325 52.79 95.54 79.52
#